data_AF-A0A7S2QFN3-F1
#
_entry.id   AF-A0A7S2QFN3-F1
#
_cell.length_a   1.000
_cell.length_b   1.000
_cell.length_c   1.000
_cell.angle_alpha   90.00
_cell.angle_beta   90.00
_cell.angle_gamma   90.00
#
_symmetry.space_group_name_H-M   'P 1'
#
loop_
_entity.id
_entity.type
_entity.pdbx_description
1 polymer ?
#
loop_
_entity_poly.entity_id
_entity_poly.type
_entity_poly.pdbx_seq_one_letter_code
_entity_poly.pdbx_strand_id
1 'polypeptide(L)'
;ILNVGDNFYWGGVTAKCGQVPFADHATGQWEHVFEKVYWGQGLDGKPWLGILGNHDYGGYHFQAAWDNTIGHSWGGGSDRWFTVGQYWRQKVRYDDFSVDYFFVDTNVHDAWEPSKHQSHNLCGFLHNGPKATCGPQG
;
A
#
# COMPACT_ATOMS: atom_id res chain seq x y z
N ILE A 1 6.06 -4.08 -14.15
CA ILE A 1 7.02 -3.68 -13.09
C ILE A 1 6.52 -4.27 -11.79
N LEU A 2 7.40 -4.88 -10.99
CA LEU A 2 7.02 -5.39 -9.67
C LEU A 2 7.35 -4.33 -8.63
N ASN A 3 6.36 -3.99 -7.82
CA ASN A 3 6.44 -3.05 -6.73
C ASN A 3 6.14 -3.80 -5.43
N VAL A 4 7.06 -3.76 -4.46
CA VAL A 4 7.10 -4.73 -3.35
C VAL A 4 6.66 -4.15 -2.00
N GLY A 5 5.99 -3.01 -2.01
CA GLY A 5 5.49 -2.34 -0.80
C GLY A 5 6.27 -1.08 -0.44
N ASP A 6 5.86 -0.44 0.65
CA ASP A 6 6.37 0.85 1.12
C ASP A 6 6.33 1.93 0.05
N ASN A 7 5.14 2.06 -0.53
CA ASN A 7 4.90 2.91 -1.69
C ASN A 7 5.03 4.40 -1.34
N PHE A 8 4.60 4.78 -0.13
CA PHE A 8 4.61 6.16 0.35
C PHE A 8 5.28 6.28 1.71
N TYR A 9 6.58 6.61 1.69
CA TYR A 9 7.31 6.87 2.93
C TYR A 9 6.94 8.22 3.56
N TRP A 10 6.99 8.34 4.89
CA TRP A 10 7.21 7.26 5.88
C TRP A 10 5.89 6.81 6.55
N GLY A 11 4.75 7.37 6.17
CA GLY A 11 3.47 7.14 6.84
C GLY A 11 2.28 7.00 5.89
N GLY A 12 2.54 6.54 4.67
CA GLY A 12 1.50 6.27 3.68
C GLY A 12 0.98 7.52 2.98
N VAL A 13 -0.14 7.35 2.29
CA VAL A 13 -0.92 8.48 1.77
C VAL A 13 -1.48 9.28 2.96
N THR A 14 -1.34 10.61 2.90
CA THR A 14 -1.73 11.59 3.92
C THR A 14 -3.25 11.72 3.96
N ALA A 15 -3.87 10.72 4.56
CA ALA A 15 -5.27 10.61 4.90
C ALA A 15 -5.42 9.50 5.94
N LYS A 16 -6.65 9.06 6.22
CA LYS A 16 -6.91 7.92 7.09
C LYS A 16 -7.62 6.82 6.33
N CYS A 17 -7.36 5.57 6.70
CA CYS A 17 -8.15 4.45 6.20
C CYS A 17 -9.62 4.55 6.62
N GLY A 18 -10.49 3.87 5.87
CA GLY A 18 -11.95 3.89 6.06
C GLY A 18 -12.63 5.12 5.48
N GLN A 19 -11.89 6.01 4.82
CA GLN A 19 -12.45 7.07 3.99
C GLN A 19 -12.82 6.51 2.60
N VAL A 20 -13.43 7.32 1.75
CA VAL A 20 -13.73 6.91 0.36
C VAL A 20 -12.40 6.57 -0.35
N PRO A 21 -12.15 5.32 -0.75
CA PRO A 21 -10.82 4.87 -1.19
C PRO A 21 -10.28 5.55 -2.45
N PHE A 22 -11.15 6.14 -3.26
CA PHE A 22 -10.81 6.85 -4.50
C PHE A 22 -10.98 8.37 -4.36
N ALA A 23 -11.13 8.88 -3.14
CA ALA A 23 -11.15 10.32 -2.91
C ALA A 23 -9.77 10.91 -3.27
N ASP A 24 -9.80 11.97 -4.07
CA ASP A 24 -8.62 12.84 -4.21
C ASP A 24 -8.41 13.57 -2.88
N HIS A 25 -7.32 13.23 -2.20
CA HIS A 25 -6.96 13.85 -0.93
C HIS A 25 -6.26 15.22 -1.10
N ALA A 26 -6.15 15.73 -2.33
CA ALA A 26 -5.59 17.03 -2.69
C ALA A 26 -4.19 17.30 -2.09
N THR A 27 -3.44 16.25 -1.74
CA THR A 27 -2.09 16.34 -1.17
C THR A 27 -1.00 16.41 -2.23
N GLY A 28 -1.31 16.05 -3.49
CA GLY A 28 -0.34 15.92 -4.57
C GLY A 28 0.64 14.74 -4.41
N GLN A 29 0.49 13.90 -3.38
CA GLN A 29 1.45 12.81 -3.12
C GLN A 29 1.58 11.83 -4.29
N TRP A 30 0.46 11.39 -4.88
CA TRP A 30 0.48 10.51 -6.05
C TRP A 30 1.28 11.11 -7.20
N GLU A 31 1.07 12.41 -7.48
CA GLU A 31 1.77 13.11 -8.54
C GLU A 31 3.27 13.18 -8.27
N HIS A 32 3.67 13.53 -7.06
CA HIS A 32 5.07 13.81 -6.71
C HIS A 32 5.90 12.60 -6.31
N VAL A 33 5.27 11.53 -5.83
CA VAL A 33 5.96 10.29 -5.41
C VAL A 33 5.98 9.26 -6.53
N PHE A 34 4.94 9.23 -7.37
CA PHE A 34 4.79 8.19 -8.39
C PHE A 34 4.74 8.73 -9.82
N GLU A 35 3.81 9.63 -10.13
CA GLU A 35 3.54 9.99 -11.53
C GLU A 35 4.66 10.79 -12.19
N LYS A 36 5.16 11.85 -11.55
CA LYS A 36 6.27 12.67 -12.07
C LYS A 36 7.64 12.02 -11.90
N VAL A 37 7.73 10.94 -11.13
CA VAL A 37 8.99 10.22 -10.88
C VAL A 37 9.18 9.12 -11.91
N TYR A 38 8.13 8.34 -12.17
CA TYR A 38 8.20 7.13 -12.99
C TYR A 38 7.47 7.29 -14.33
N TRP A 39 7.95 8.24 -15.13
CA TRP A 39 7.49 8.47 -16.49
C TRP A 39 8.67 8.49 -17.47
N GLY A 40 8.37 8.36 -18.75
CA GLY A 40 9.32 8.40 -19.85
C GLY A 40 9.51 7.07 -20.56
N GLN A 41 10.32 7.12 -21.62
CA GLN A 41 10.57 5.99 -22.50
C GLN A 41 11.01 4.74 -21.73
N GLY A 42 10.27 3.65 -21.91
CA GLY A 42 10.51 2.37 -21.24
C GLY A 42 9.64 2.13 -20.00
N LEU A 43 9.09 3.18 -19.40
CA LEU A 43 8.17 3.10 -18.26
C LEU A 43 6.73 3.46 -18.62
N ASP A 44 6.55 4.34 -19.60
CA ASP A 44 5.22 4.80 -20.03
C ASP A 44 4.30 3.62 -20.38
N GLY A 45 3.10 3.65 -19.80
CA GLY A 45 2.05 2.64 -19.98
C GLY A 45 2.39 1.25 -19.45
N LYS A 46 3.52 1.04 -18.77
CA LYS A 46 3.85 -0.27 -18.19
C LYS A 46 3.10 -0.46 -16.87
N PRO A 47 2.40 -1.60 -16.66
CA PRO A 47 1.70 -1.85 -15.41
C PRO A 47 2.69 -2.04 -14.24
N TRP A 48 2.34 -1.47 -13.10
CA TRP A 48 3.02 -1.57 -11.81
C TRP A 48 2.20 -2.49 -10.92
N LEU A 49 2.59 -3.75 -10.85
CA LEU A 49 1.94 -4.76 -10.02
C LEU A 49 2.52 -4.63 -8.61
N GLY A 50 1.70 -4.17 -7.68
CA GLY A 50 2.10 -3.75 -6.35
C GLY A 50 1.48 -4.56 -5.22
N ILE A 51 2.07 -4.39 -4.05
CA ILE A 51 1.56 -4.82 -2.75
C ILE A 51 1.77 -3.69 -1.73
N LEU A 52 1.25 -3.85 -0.51
CA LEU A 52 1.43 -2.89 0.58
C LEU A 52 2.63 -3.31 1.44
N GLY A 53 3.36 -2.32 1.95
CA GLY A 53 4.35 -2.48 3.02
C GLY A 53 3.92 -1.76 4.30
N ASN A 54 4.72 -1.85 5.36
CA ASN A 54 4.36 -1.34 6.68
C ASN A 54 4.21 0.20 6.66
N HIS A 55 4.98 0.89 5.83
CA HIS A 55 4.87 2.34 5.70
C HIS A 55 3.55 2.77 5.07
N ASP A 56 2.93 1.95 4.22
CA ASP A 56 1.63 2.26 3.63
C ASP A 56 0.49 2.24 4.66
N TYR A 57 0.65 1.43 5.71
CA TYR A 57 -0.26 1.38 6.87
C TYR A 57 -0.03 2.53 7.85
N GLY A 58 1.16 3.15 7.82
CA GLY A 58 1.55 4.25 8.70
C GLY A 58 2.95 4.11 9.30
N GLY A 59 3.66 3.01 9.03
CA GLY A 59 5.04 2.75 9.46
C GLY A 59 5.17 2.34 10.93
N TYR A 60 4.48 3.05 11.83
CA TYR A 60 4.42 2.80 13.27
C TYR A 60 2.98 2.82 13.83
N HIS A 61 1.99 2.93 12.94
CA HIS A 61 0.56 2.85 13.22
C HIS A 61 -0.14 2.23 12.01
N PHE A 62 -1.41 1.82 12.13
CA PHE A 62 -2.12 1.09 11.06
C PHE A 62 -3.26 1.88 10.39
N GLN A 63 -3.33 3.18 10.65
CA GLN A 63 -4.48 4.03 10.31
C GLN A 63 -4.25 4.97 9.11
N ALA A 64 -3.09 4.91 8.46
CA ALA A 64 -2.87 5.66 7.22
C ALA A 64 -3.79 5.14 6.11
N ALA A 65 -3.94 5.89 5.02
CA ALA A 65 -4.85 5.54 3.93
C ALA A 65 -4.28 4.45 3.00
N TRP A 66 -3.97 3.28 3.55
CA TRP A 66 -3.56 2.09 2.79
C TRP A 66 -4.65 1.66 1.79
N ASP A 67 -5.91 1.86 2.16
CA ASP A 67 -7.07 1.61 1.31
C ASP A 67 -7.16 2.59 0.13
N ASN A 68 -6.63 3.82 0.25
CA ASN A 68 -6.45 4.73 -0.88
C ASN A 68 -5.45 4.18 -1.90
N THR A 69 -4.37 3.56 -1.43
CA THR A 69 -3.39 2.86 -2.30
C THR A 69 -4.04 1.73 -3.09
N ILE A 70 -4.99 1.01 -2.49
CA ILE A 70 -5.80 0.02 -3.19
C ILE A 70 -6.80 0.68 -4.14
N GLY A 71 -7.55 1.65 -3.63
CA GLY A 71 -8.58 2.40 -4.34
C GLY A 71 -8.07 3.10 -5.58
N HIS A 72 -6.81 3.56 -5.59
CA HIS A 72 -6.16 4.17 -6.73
C HIS A 72 -6.11 3.24 -7.97
N SER A 73 -6.06 1.92 -7.76
CA SER A 73 -6.13 0.92 -8.83
C SER A 73 -7.50 0.85 -9.52
N TRP A 74 -8.56 1.32 -8.83
CA TRP A 74 -9.96 1.18 -9.27
C TRP A 74 -10.62 2.52 -9.63
N GLY A 75 -10.17 3.61 -9.00
CA GLY A 75 -10.83 4.93 -9.02
C GLY A 75 -10.40 5.86 -10.14
N GLY A 76 -9.65 5.39 -11.13
CA GLY A 76 -9.17 6.22 -12.25
C GLY A 76 -8.01 7.16 -11.92
N GLY A 77 -7.25 6.87 -10.86
CA GLY A 77 -6.09 7.68 -10.45
C GLY A 77 -4.85 7.43 -11.30
N SER A 78 -4.66 6.21 -11.83
CA SER A 78 -3.57 5.85 -12.73
C SER A 78 -3.91 4.59 -13.51
N ASP A 79 -3.78 4.62 -14.85
CA ASP A 79 -4.03 3.46 -15.72
C ASP A 79 -2.95 2.36 -15.58
N ARG A 80 -1.89 2.65 -14.81
CA ARG A 80 -0.73 1.77 -14.64
C ARG A 80 -0.51 1.27 -13.22
N TRP A 81 -1.30 1.71 -12.23
CA TRP A 81 -1.15 1.27 -10.84
C TRP A 81 -2.03 0.06 -10.53
N PHE A 82 -1.43 -1.04 -10.08
CA PHE A 82 -2.12 -2.30 -9.76
C PHE A 82 -1.73 -2.83 -8.39
N THR A 83 -2.28 -2.23 -7.33
CA THR A 83 -2.28 -2.78 -5.97
C THR A 83 -3.72 -3.06 -5.60
N VAL A 84 -4.28 -4.16 -6.11
CA VAL A 84 -5.75 -4.34 -6.17
C VAL A 84 -6.38 -4.93 -4.90
N GLY A 85 -5.57 -5.32 -3.93
CA GLY A 85 -6.00 -5.87 -2.64
C GLY A 85 -4.81 -6.07 -1.71
N GLN A 86 -5.06 -6.35 -0.43
CA GLN A 86 -4.01 -6.64 0.56
C GLN A 86 -3.24 -7.91 0.22
N TYR A 87 -3.88 -8.88 -0.42
CA TYR A 87 -3.21 -10.03 -1.01
C TYR A 87 -3.95 -10.40 -2.29
N TRP A 88 -3.21 -10.76 -3.34
CA TRP A 88 -3.79 -11.05 -4.64
C TRP A 88 -2.83 -11.85 -5.51
N ARG A 89 -3.30 -12.29 -6.68
CA ARG A 89 -2.47 -13.00 -7.65
C ARG A 89 -2.70 -12.47 -9.06
N GLN A 90 -1.63 -12.52 -9.87
CA GLN A 90 -1.68 -12.23 -11.30
C GLN A 90 -1.09 -13.39 -12.09
N LYS A 91 -1.87 -13.93 -13.04
CA LYS A 91 -1.34 -14.85 -14.05
C LYS A 91 -0.89 -14.06 -15.27
N VAL A 92 0.38 -14.19 -15.63
CA VAL A 92 0.93 -13.67 -16.88
C VAL A 92 1.13 -14.85 -17.82
N ARG A 93 0.60 -14.75 -19.04
CA ARG A 93 0.77 -15.76 -20.09
C ARG A 93 1.80 -15.25 -21.10
N TYR A 94 2.77 -16.08 -21.38
CA TYR A 94 3.73 -15.95 -22.47
C TYR A 94 3.33 -16.93 -23.58
N ASP A 95 4.05 -16.93 -24.69
CA ASP A 95 3.69 -17.74 -25.87
C ASP A 95 3.71 -19.25 -25.57
N ASP A 96 4.58 -19.70 -24.66
CA ASP A 96 4.87 -21.11 -24.36
C ASP A 96 4.72 -21.49 -22.87
N PHE A 97 4.69 -20.53 -21.95
CA PHE A 97 4.47 -20.78 -20.52
C PHE A 97 3.59 -19.71 -19.87
N SER A 98 3.21 -19.95 -18.61
CA SER A 98 2.57 -18.93 -17.78
C SER A 98 3.25 -18.84 -16.43
N VAL A 99 3.24 -17.65 -15.84
CA VAL A 99 3.75 -17.37 -14.50
C VAL A 99 2.60 -16.90 -13.62
N ASP A 100 2.44 -17.52 -12.45
CA ASP A 100 1.57 -17.02 -11.39
C ASP A 100 2.40 -16.20 -10.40
N TYR A 101 2.13 -14.90 -10.34
CA TYR A 101 2.68 -14.01 -9.32
C TYR A 101 1.72 -13.94 -8.14
N PHE A 102 2.23 -14.17 -6.93
CA PHE A 102 1.49 -14.05 -5.69
C PHE A 102 2.01 -12.84 -4.92
N PHE A 103 1.12 -11.91 -4.61
CA PHE A 103 1.41 -10.69 -3.86
C PHE A 103 0.81 -10.86 -2.46
N VAL A 104 1.67 -10.84 -1.45
CA VAL A 104 1.34 -11.25 -0.08
C VAL A 104 1.65 -10.11 0.88
N ASP A 105 0.68 -9.71 1.68
CA ASP A 105 0.89 -8.83 2.82
C ASP A 105 1.69 -9.54 3.91
N THR A 106 2.77 -8.92 4.36
CA THR A 106 3.66 -9.49 5.38
C THR A 106 3.71 -8.66 6.66
N ASN A 107 2.83 -7.66 6.80
CA ASN A 107 2.82 -6.71 7.92
C ASN A 107 2.51 -7.33 9.27
N VAL A 108 2.07 -8.59 9.31
CA VAL A 108 2.04 -9.40 10.54
C VAL A 108 3.39 -9.44 11.25
N HIS A 109 4.50 -9.28 10.53
CA HIS A 109 5.84 -9.24 11.10
C HIS A 109 6.22 -7.87 11.69
N ASP A 110 5.46 -6.81 11.40
CA ASP A 110 5.58 -5.46 11.98
C ASP A 110 4.45 -5.14 12.99
N ALA A 111 3.63 -6.16 13.29
CA ALA A 111 2.61 -6.15 14.32
C ALA A 111 3.09 -6.94 15.55
N TRP A 112 3.44 -6.23 16.62
CA TRP A 112 3.85 -6.85 17.89
C TRP A 112 2.79 -6.67 18.98
N GLU A 113 3.00 -7.36 20.11
CA GLU A 113 2.27 -7.08 21.35
C GLU A 113 2.22 -5.56 21.61
N PRO A 114 1.04 -4.97 21.86
CA PRO A 114 0.85 -3.52 21.82
C PRO A 114 1.73 -2.66 22.74
N SER A 115 2.40 -3.23 23.75
CA SER A 115 3.38 -2.52 24.59
C SER A 115 4.85 -2.62 24.11
N LYS A 116 5.15 -3.45 23.11
CA LYS A 116 6.50 -3.65 22.55
C LYS A 116 6.78 -2.72 21.38
N HIS A 117 8.07 -2.50 21.12
CA HIS A 117 8.62 -1.83 19.93
C HIS A 117 7.85 -0.57 19.52
N GLN A 118 7.45 0.27 20.50
CA GLN A 118 6.48 1.36 20.31
C GLN A 118 6.81 2.35 19.18
N SER A 119 8.08 2.49 18.80
CA SER A 119 8.51 3.37 17.72
C SER A 119 8.28 2.82 16.31
N HIS A 120 8.03 1.51 16.15
CA HIS A 120 7.87 0.83 14.87
C HIS A 120 6.69 -0.16 14.84
N ASN A 121 6.06 -0.40 15.99
CA ASN A 121 4.97 -1.36 16.09
C ASN A 121 3.70 -0.79 15.50
N LEU A 122 3.26 -1.35 14.36
CA LEU A 122 2.00 -0.99 13.72
C LEU A 122 0.85 -1.03 14.72
N CYS A 123 0.86 -1.96 15.68
CA CYS A 123 -0.16 -2.17 16.71
C CYS A 123 0.17 -1.53 18.07
N GLY A 124 1.18 -0.65 18.13
CA GLY A 124 1.65 -0.05 19.37
C GLY A 124 0.65 0.95 19.98
N PHE A 125 0.59 1.03 21.30
CA PHE A 125 -0.28 1.99 22.00
C PHE A 125 0.12 3.46 21.83
N LEU A 126 1.41 3.74 21.59
CA LEU A 126 1.92 5.11 21.57
C LEU A 126 1.34 5.97 20.42
N HIS A 127 1.14 5.35 19.26
CA HIS A 127 0.77 6.06 18.04
C HIS A 127 -0.62 5.69 17.50
N ASN A 128 -1.24 4.67 18.07
CA ASN A 128 -2.63 4.32 17.80
C ASN A 128 -3.55 4.88 18.90
N GLY A 129 -4.82 5.11 18.55
CA GLY A 129 -5.80 5.60 19.53
C GLY A 129 -6.01 4.64 20.72
N PRO A 130 -6.49 5.11 21.89
CA PRO A 130 -6.56 4.33 23.15
C PRO A 130 -7.50 3.10 23.14
N LYS A 131 -8.16 2.81 22.01
CA LYS A 131 -9.03 1.64 21.79
C LYS A 131 -8.76 0.96 20.44
N ALA A 132 -7.69 1.37 19.77
CA ALA A 132 -7.30 0.80 18.49
C ALA A 132 -6.77 -0.61 18.74
N THR A 133 -7.31 -1.58 18.01
CA THR A 133 -6.85 -2.96 18.05
C THR A 133 -6.58 -3.39 16.62
N CYS A 134 -5.44 -4.03 16.39
CA CYS A 134 -5.17 -4.71 15.13
C CYS A 134 -6.01 -5.99 14.92
N GLY A 135 -7.14 -6.13 15.62
CA GLY A 135 -8.01 -7.31 15.59
C GLY A 135 -7.26 -8.65 15.67
N PRO A 136 -7.91 -9.75 15.23
CA PRO A 136 -7.26 -11.02 14.94
C PRO A 136 -6.55 -11.05 13.57
N GLN A 137 -6.73 -10.02 12.71
CA GLN A 137 -6.31 -10.03 11.31
C GLN A 137 -5.32 -8.91 10.92
N GLY A 138 -4.87 -8.07 11.86
CA GLY A 138 -4.24 -6.78 11.54
C GLY A 138 -5.21 -5.63 11.67
#